data_AF-A0A804QKM9-F1
#
_entry.id   AF-A0A804QKM9-F1
#
_cell.length_a   1.000
_cell.length_b   1.000
_cell.length_c   1.000
_cell.angle_alpha   90.00
_cell.angle_beta   90.00
_cell.angle_gamma   90.00
#
_symmetry.space_group_name_H-M   'P 1'
#
loop_
_entity.id
_entity.type
_entity.pdbx_description
1 polymer ?
#
loop_
_entity_poly.entity_id
_entity_poly.type
_entity_poly.pdbx_seq_one_letter_code
_entity_poly.pdbx_strand_id
1 'polypeptide(L)'
;HACRKDAEKADHSISRHPEFRYKTEFQSHEPEFDYLKSLEIEEKINQIKWCQAANGALYLLSTNDKTIKFWKVQEKKVKKLSEMNLDRSAAPANGSPGGVGYLSPSLSNGNALKPGRLPLLRLPVVVTSQETSLATSCRRVYAHAHDYHINSISNNRSCTYIHLNVS
;
A
#
# COMPACT_ATOMS: atom_id res chain seq x y z
N HIS A 1 -27.05 22.85 26.10
CA HIS A 1 -26.54 21.82 25.17
C HIS A 1 -25.83 22.49 23.99
N ALA A 2 -24.60 22.95 24.22
CA ALA A 2 -23.82 23.77 23.30
C ALA A 2 -22.50 23.03 23.01
N CYS A 3 -22.38 22.42 21.83
CA CYS A 3 -21.09 21.96 21.23
C CYS A 3 -21.40 21.24 19.91
N ARG A 4 -21.72 22.00 18.86
CA ARG A 4 -21.73 21.53 17.45
C ARG A 4 -21.64 22.71 16.49
N LYS A 5 -22.33 23.82 16.80
CA LYS A 5 -22.21 25.09 16.07
C LYS A 5 -20.89 25.84 16.27
N ASP A 6 -20.17 25.61 17.36
CA ASP A 6 -18.91 26.32 17.64
C ASP A 6 -17.67 25.66 17.00
N ALA A 7 -17.75 24.37 16.63
CA ALA A 7 -16.64 23.67 15.97
C ALA A 7 -16.63 23.92 14.45
N GLU A 8 -17.81 24.08 13.84
CA GLU A 8 -17.93 24.53 12.45
C GLU A 8 -17.51 26.00 12.27
N LYS A 9 -17.40 26.75 13.38
CA LYS A 9 -17.05 28.17 13.38
C LYS A 9 -15.55 28.48 13.54
N ALA A 10 -14.69 27.46 13.56
CA ALA A 10 -13.23 27.63 13.73
C ALA A 10 -12.42 27.40 12.45
N ASP A 11 -12.99 26.79 11.40
CA ASP A 11 -12.24 26.35 10.21
C ASP A 11 -12.33 27.29 8.99
N HIS A 12 -13.01 28.43 9.10
CA HIS A 12 -13.21 29.36 7.99
C HIS A 12 -12.21 30.53 7.94
N SER A 13 -10.93 30.25 8.20
CA SER A 13 -9.80 31.11 7.83
C SER A 13 -9.00 30.57 6.63
N ILE A 14 -9.59 29.70 5.81
CA ILE A 14 -9.00 29.23 4.57
C ILE A 14 -9.35 30.25 3.46
N SER A 15 -8.62 31.37 3.37
CA SER A 15 -8.79 32.34 2.26
C SER A 15 -8.17 31.86 0.94
N ARG A 16 -7.52 30.68 0.94
CA ARG A 16 -6.83 30.10 -0.21
C ARG A 16 -7.35 28.70 -0.45
N HIS A 17 -7.73 28.38 -1.69
CA HIS A 17 -8.21 27.04 -2.07
C HIS A 17 -7.33 25.93 -1.47
N PRO A 18 -7.93 24.89 -0.84
CA PRO A 18 -7.19 23.75 -0.35
C PRO A 18 -6.37 23.10 -1.47
N GLU A 19 -5.08 22.92 -1.25
CA GLU A 19 -4.22 22.17 -2.17
C GLU A 19 -4.32 20.68 -1.81
N PHE A 20 -4.90 19.88 -2.72
CA PHE A 20 -4.96 18.44 -2.56
C PHE A 20 -3.70 17.80 -3.13
N ARG A 21 -3.07 16.91 -2.35
CA ARG A 21 -1.94 16.10 -2.79
C ARG A 21 -2.31 14.64 -2.76
N TYR A 22 -1.78 13.90 -3.73
CA TYR A 22 -1.91 12.45 -3.76
C TYR A 22 -1.36 11.84 -2.47
N LYS A 23 -2.09 10.86 -1.92
CA LYS A 23 -1.71 10.17 -0.69
C LYS A 23 -1.40 8.70 -0.93
N THR A 24 -2.36 7.93 -1.44
CA THR A 24 -2.22 6.49 -1.70
C THR A 24 -3.37 6.00 -2.56
N GLU A 25 -3.15 4.89 -3.25
CA GLU A 25 -4.14 4.12 -3.99
C GLU A 25 -3.96 2.63 -3.66
N PHE A 26 -5.06 1.88 -3.71
CA PHE A 26 -5.05 0.43 -3.55
C PHE A 26 -6.35 -0.17 -4.11
N GLN A 27 -6.27 -1.40 -4.59
CA GLN A 27 -7.43 -2.16 -5.06
C GLN A 27 -8.29 -2.59 -3.87
N SER A 28 -9.56 -2.22 -3.88
CA SER A 28 -10.48 -2.49 -2.77
C SER A 28 -11.29 -3.78 -2.99
N HIS A 29 -11.97 -3.91 -4.12
CA HIS A 29 -12.78 -5.07 -4.48
C HIS A 29 -12.22 -5.71 -5.74
N GLU A 30 -12.54 -6.98 -5.94
CA GLU A 30 -12.27 -7.69 -7.20
C GLU A 30 -13.63 -8.06 -7.78
N PRO A 31 -13.74 -8.26 -9.10
CA PRO A 31 -14.94 -8.84 -9.69
C PRO A 31 -15.17 -10.24 -9.12
N GLU A 32 -16.39 -10.51 -8.67
CA GLU A 32 -16.78 -11.79 -8.06
C GLU A 32 -18.07 -12.31 -8.73
N PHE A 33 -18.34 -13.62 -8.63
CA PHE A 33 -19.56 -14.21 -9.18
C PHE A 33 -20.31 -15.01 -8.11
N ASP A 34 -21.60 -14.71 -7.94
CA ASP A 34 -22.51 -15.46 -7.07
C ASP A 34 -23.16 -16.59 -7.87
N TYR A 35 -22.69 -17.82 -7.65
CA TYR A 35 -23.20 -19.02 -8.31
C TYR A 35 -24.63 -19.39 -7.89
N LEU A 36 -25.08 -18.98 -6.70
CA LEU A 36 -26.41 -19.31 -6.21
C LEU A 36 -27.48 -18.43 -6.86
N LYS A 37 -27.15 -17.15 -7.07
CA LYS A 37 -28.05 -16.18 -7.73
C LYS A 37 -27.76 -16.01 -9.22
N SER A 38 -26.70 -16.64 -9.74
CA SER A 38 -26.18 -16.40 -11.10
C SER A 38 -25.98 -14.91 -11.38
N LEU A 39 -25.38 -14.22 -10.40
CA LEU A 39 -25.24 -12.76 -10.41
C LEU A 39 -23.76 -12.38 -10.41
N GLU A 40 -23.39 -11.45 -11.30
CA GLU A 40 -22.07 -10.83 -11.29
C GLU A 40 -22.02 -9.74 -10.21
N ILE A 41 -20.96 -9.79 -9.40
CA ILE A 41 -20.67 -8.80 -8.37
C ILE A 41 -19.54 -7.93 -8.90
N GLU A 42 -19.87 -6.69 -9.24
CA GLU A 42 -18.88 -5.72 -9.72
C GLU A 42 -17.86 -5.37 -8.62
N GLU A 43 -16.63 -5.06 -9.04
CA GLU A 43 -15.60 -4.46 -8.18
C GLU A 43 -15.90 -2.99 -7.81
N LYS A 44 -16.94 -2.41 -8.42
CA LYS A 44 -17.34 -1.02 -8.28
C LYS A 44 -17.61 -0.66 -6.82
N ILE A 45 -17.02 0.44 -6.38
CA ILE A 45 -17.21 0.97 -5.03
C ILE A 45 -18.38 1.96 -5.05
N ASN A 46 -19.45 1.65 -4.31
CA ASN A 46 -20.63 2.50 -4.19
C ASN A 46 -20.38 3.68 -3.24
N GLN A 47 -19.76 3.40 -2.09
CA GLN A 47 -19.53 4.37 -1.03
C GLN A 47 -18.22 4.10 -0.31
N ILE A 48 -17.59 5.19 0.13
CA ILE A 48 -16.41 5.18 1.01
C ILE A 48 -16.72 6.04 2.22
N LYS A 49 -16.51 5.51 3.42
CA LYS A 49 -16.65 6.24 4.68
C LYS A 49 -15.37 6.18 5.47
N TRP A 50 -14.75 7.33 5.72
CA TRP A 50 -13.65 7.42 6.66
C TRP A 50 -14.16 7.22 8.09
N CYS A 51 -13.38 6.45 8.86
CA CYS A 51 -13.58 6.23 10.28
C CYS A 51 -12.56 7.08 11.07
N GLN A 52 -12.80 7.21 12.38
CA GLN A 52 -11.89 7.94 13.27
C GLN A 52 -10.47 7.38 13.19
N ALA A 53 -9.49 8.26 12.97
CA ALA A 53 -8.09 7.90 13.01
C ALA A 53 -7.69 7.47 14.44
N ALA A 54 -6.93 6.38 14.56
CA ALA A 54 -6.46 5.87 15.84
C ALA A 54 -5.11 5.17 15.68
N ASN A 55 -4.25 5.28 16.70
CA ASN A 55 -2.93 4.61 16.77
C ASN A 55 -2.03 4.89 15.55
N GLY A 56 -2.04 6.14 15.04
CA GLY A 56 -1.24 6.53 13.87
C GLY A 56 -1.68 5.84 12.57
N ALA A 57 -2.92 5.36 12.50
CA ALA A 57 -3.48 4.77 11.30
C ALA A 57 -4.84 5.40 10.96
N LEU A 58 -5.13 5.46 9.67
CA LEU A 58 -6.44 5.79 9.15
C LEU A 58 -7.24 4.52 8.92
N TYR A 59 -8.55 4.68 9.01
CA TYR A 59 -9.49 3.59 8.81
C TYR A 59 -10.57 4.06 7.85
N LEU A 60 -10.97 3.20 6.93
CA LEU A 60 -12.11 3.47 6.05
C LEU A 60 -12.90 2.21 5.81
N LEU A 61 -14.19 2.39 5.56
CA LEU A 61 -15.08 1.37 5.06
C LEU A 61 -15.31 1.65 3.59
N SER A 62 -15.20 0.62 2.76
CA SER A 62 -15.54 0.65 1.34
C SER A 62 -16.62 -0.39 1.09
N THR A 63 -17.59 -0.08 0.26
CA THR A 63 -18.67 -1.02 -0.09
C THR A 63 -18.79 -1.20 -1.58
N ASN A 64 -18.98 -2.43 -2.03
CA ASN A 64 -19.66 -2.71 -3.29
C ASN A 64 -21.12 -3.14 -2.98
N ASP A 65 -21.82 -3.70 -3.95
CA ASP A 65 -23.21 -4.10 -3.81
C ASP A 65 -23.46 -5.20 -2.75
N LYS A 66 -22.44 -6.02 -2.47
CA LYS A 66 -22.59 -7.29 -1.74
C LYS A 66 -21.63 -7.49 -0.58
N THR A 67 -20.61 -6.65 -0.46
CA THR A 67 -19.55 -6.77 0.52
C THR A 67 -19.15 -5.41 1.07
N ILE A 68 -18.76 -5.42 2.34
CA ILE A 68 -18.19 -4.26 2.99
C ILE A 68 -16.81 -4.66 3.47
N LYS A 69 -15.81 -3.88 3.07
CA LYS A 69 -14.42 -4.08 3.48
C LYS A 69 -13.99 -2.96 4.42
N PHE A 70 -13.43 -3.34 5.56
CA PHE A 70 -12.83 -2.42 6.52
C PHE A 70 -11.32 -2.40 6.33
N TRP A 71 -10.79 -1.23 6.00
CA TRP A 71 -9.39 -1.01 5.66
C TRP A 71 -8.66 -0.27 6.77
N LYS A 72 -7.41 -0.67 6.99
CA LYS A 72 -6.41 0.10 7.72
C LYS A 72 -5.40 0.66 6.73
N VAL A 73 -5.19 1.96 6.77
CA VAL A 73 -4.11 2.64 6.04
C VAL A 73 -3.13 3.16 7.08
N GLN A 74 -1.90 2.65 7.06
CA GLN A 74 -0.89 3.01 8.04
C GLN A 74 0.45 3.28 7.35
N GLU A 75 1.14 4.30 7.83
CA GLU A 75 2.50 4.59 7.42
C GLU A 75 3.48 3.58 8.02
N LYS A 76 4.28 2.94 7.18
CA LYS A 76 5.31 1.97 7.55
C LYS A 76 6.66 2.47 7.07
N LYS A 77 7.67 2.40 7.95
CA LYS A 77 9.06 2.70 7.58
C LYS A 77 9.54 1.68 6.54
N VAL A 78 10.02 2.17 5.40
CA VAL A 78 10.57 1.33 4.35
C VAL A 78 11.91 0.76 4.82
N LYS A 79 12.03 -0.56 4.72
CA LYS A 79 13.29 -1.27 4.94
C LYS A 79 13.99 -1.38 3.59
N LYS A 80 15.13 -0.73 3.46
CA LYS A 80 15.96 -0.81 2.25
C LYS A 80 16.99 -1.92 2.46
N LEU A 81 17.14 -2.78 1.45
CA LEU A 81 18.26 -3.71 1.43
C LEU A 81 19.50 -2.94 0.99
N SER A 82 20.54 -3.01 1.82
CA SER A 82 21.87 -2.49 1.54
C SER A 82 22.87 -3.65 1.59
N GLU A 83 24.07 -3.46 1.03
CA GLU A 83 25.10 -4.50 0.91
C GLU A 83 24.66 -5.72 0.08
N MET A 84 24.42 -5.48 -1.21
CA MET A 84 24.41 -6.55 -2.20
C MET A 84 25.83 -6.75 -2.74
N ASN A 85 26.18 -8.00 -3.09
CA ASN A 85 27.48 -8.37 -3.67
C ASN A 85 27.64 -7.87 -5.13
N LEU A 86 27.12 -6.69 -5.46
CA LEU A 86 27.33 -6.06 -6.75
C LEU A 86 28.73 -5.43 -6.76
N ASP A 87 29.74 -6.22 -7.07
CA ASP A 87 31.08 -5.72 -7.34
C ASP A 87 31.05 -4.81 -8.58
N ARG A 88 31.00 -3.50 -8.35
CA ARG A 88 31.23 -2.46 -9.37
C ARG A 88 32.38 -1.55 -8.94
N SER A 89 33.52 -2.15 -8.61
CA SER A 89 34.73 -1.43 -8.17
C SER A 89 35.98 -2.01 -8.81
N ALA A 90 36.12 -1.83 -10.12
CA ALA A 90 37.41 -1.85 -10.82
C ALA A 90 37.26 -1.28 -12.23
N ALA A 91 36.82 -0.03 -12.36
CA ALA A 91 37.10 0.75 -13.57
C ALA A 91 38.13 1.82 -13.19
N PRO A 92 39.43 1.60 -13.45
CA PRO A 92 40.41 2.65 -13.33
C PRO A 92 40.05 3.76 -14.32
N ALA A 93 40.12 5.00 -13.85
CA ALA A 93 40.05 6.19 -14.68
C ALA A 93 41.06 6.06 -15.81
N ASN A 94 40.58 5.91 -17.05
CA ASN A 94 41.10 6.47 -18.31
C ASN A 94 40.62 5.62 -19.50
N GLY A 95 39.71 6.18 -20.30
CA GLY A 95 39.57 5.82 -21.72
C GLY A 95 38.40 4.91 -22.11
N SER A 96 37.49 5.49 -22.89
CA SER A 96 36.58 4.87 -23.87
C SER A 96 35.28 4.18 -23.40
N PRO A 97 34.10 4.61 -23.92
CA PRO A 97 32.80 4.03 -23.61
C PRO A 97 32.48 2.86 -24.54
N GLY A 98 31.96 1.76 -23.99
CA GLY A 98 31.31 0.71 -24.78
C GLY A 98 31.50 -0.68 -24.20
N GLY A 99 30.41 -1.34 -23.82
CA GLY A 99 30.42 -2.77 -23.55
C GLY A 99 29.64 -3.17 -22.30
N VAL A 100 28.40 -3.58 -22.51
CA VAL A 100 27.55 -4.27 -21.54
C VAL A 100 28.21 -5.59 -21.08
N GLY A 101 28.75 -5.60 -19.87
CA GLY A 101 29.35 -6.79 -19.24
C GLY A 101 28.30 -7.71 -18.62
N TYR A 102 27.78 -8.65 -19.40
CA TYR A 102 27.16 -9.87 -18.87
C TYR A 102 28.30 -10.83 -18.47
N LEU A 103 28.39 -11.16 -17.19
CA LEU A 103 29.30 -12.17 -16.65
C LEU A 103 28.93 -13.54 -17.21
N SER A 104 29.62 -13.97 -18.27
CA SER A 104 29.70 -15.38 -18.68
C SER A 104 31.07 -15.90 -18.29
N PRO A 105 31.17 -16.96 -17.45
CA PRO A 105 32.46 -17.57 -17.15
C PRO A 105 32.88 -18.42 -18.36
N SER A 106 33.68 -17.86 -19.27
CA SER A 106 34.31 -18.63 -20.34
C SER A 106 35.54 -19.36 -19.77
N LEU A 107 35.40 -20.66 -19.55
CA LEU A 107 36.52 -21.58 -19.39
C LEU A 107 37.25 -21.71 -20.74
N SER A 108 38.44 -21.12 -20.86
CA SER A 108 39.41 -21.58 -21.85
C SER A 108 40.83 -21.18 -21.47
N ASN A 109 41.62 -22.22 -21.21
CA ASN A 109 43.07 -22.36 -21.33
C ASN A 109 44.00 -21.35 -20.64
N GLY A 110 44.63 -21.87 -19.59
CA GLY A 110 46.07 -21.72 -19.41
C GLY A 110 46.51 -20.39 -18.83
N ASN A 111 46.20 -20.14 -17.56
CA ASN A 111 47.13 -19.50 -16.63
C ASN A 111 46.66 -19.71 -15.19
N ALA A 112 47.60 -20.04 -14.32
CA ALA A 112 47.40 -20.49 -12.94
C ALA A 112 46.43 -19.59 -12.16
N LEU A 113 45.33 -20.19 -11.68
CA LEU A 113 44.53 -19.64 -10.59
C LEU A 113 45.42 -19.60 -9.35
N LYS A 114 45.98 -18.44 -9.04
CA LYS A 114 46.56 -18.19 -7.72
C LYS A 114 45.46 -18.41 -6.67
N PRO A 115 45.69 -19.19 -5.60
CA PRO A 115 44.71 -19.37 -4.54
C PRO A 115 44.58 -18.05 -3.76
N GLY A 116 43.74 -17.15 -4.24
CA GLY A 116 43.64 -15.80 -3.72
C GLY A 116 42.25 -15.23 -3.95
N ARG A 117 41.41 -15.37 -2.92
CA ARG A 117 40.09 -14.72 -2.72
C ARG A 117 38.99 -15.19 -3.67
N LEU A 118 38.24 -16.22 -3.25
CA LEU A 118 36.79 -16.20 -3.50
C LEU A 118 36.27 -14.87 -2.94
N PRO A 119 35.40 -14.13 -3.66
CA PRO A 119 34.78 -12.95 -3.08
C PRO A 119 34.02 -13.38 -1.83
N LEU A 120 34.37 -12.76 -0.69
CA LEU A 120 33.71 -13.00 0.58
C LEU A 120 32.24 -12.59 0.42
N LEU A 121 31.32 -13.54 0.45
CA LEU A 121 29.89 -13.26 0.32
C LEU A 121 29.44 -12.38 1.49
N ARG A 122 28.94 -11.18 1.19
CA ARG A 122 28.25 -10.33 2.17
C ARG A 122 26.77 -10.68 2.16
N LEU A 123 26.21 -10.82 3.36
CA LEU A 123 24.78 -10.99 3.57
C LEU A 123 24.09 -9.63 3.43
N PRO A 124 22.95 -9.53 2.71
CA PRO A 124 22.20 -8.29 2.62
C PRO A 124 21.82 -7.77 4.01
N VAL A 125 22.21 -6.54 4.32
CA VAL A 125 21.86 -5.88 5.58
C VAL A 125 20.63 -5.02 5.34
N VAL A 126 19.58 -5.31 6.11
CA VAL A 126 18.36 -4.51 6.12
C VAL A 126 18.63 -3.20 6.88
N VAL A 127 18.74 -2.10 6.15
CA VAL A 127 18.85 -0.76 6.72
C VAL A 127 17.46 -0.12 6.69
N THR A 128 17.00 0.37 7.83
CA THR A 128 15.75 1.13 7.90
C THR A 128 15.97 2.49 7.24
N SER A 129 15.27 2.77 6.14
CA SER A 129 15.27 4.08 5.50
C SER A 129 14.39 5.05 6.28
N GLN A 130 14.65 6.36 6.17
CA GLN A 130 13.74 7.41 6.64
C GLN A 130 12.49 7.54 5.76
N GLU A 131 12.53 6.95 4.56
CA GLU A 131 11.38 6.89 3.66
C GLU A 131 10.27 6.04 4.27
N THR A 132 9.07 6.59 4.25
CA THR A 132 7.86 5.93 4.72
C THR A 132 6.97 5.57 3.54
N SER A 133 6.38 4.38 3.61
CA SER A 133 5.43 3.86 2.64
C SER A 133 4.08 3.72 3.32
N LEU A 134 3.00 4.09 2.63
CA LEU A 134 1.65 3.81 3.12
C LEU A 134 1.30 2.38 2.77
N ALA A 135 1.09 1.56 3.80
CA ALA A 135 0.63 0.19 3.64
C ALA A 135 -0.86 0.12 3.96
N THR A 136 -1.61 -0.49 3.06
CA THR A 136 -3.04 -0.76 3.24
C THR A 136 -3.27 -2.23 3.54
N SER A 137 -4.22 -2.52 4.41
CA SER A 137 -4.57 -3.90 4.78
C SER A 137 -6.07 -3.98 5.06
N CYS A 138 -6.73 -4.93 4.42
CA CYS A 138 -8.10 -5.27 4.73
C CYS A 138 -8.12 -6.01 6.08
N ARG A 139 -8.82 -5.44 7.06
CA ARG A 139 -8.91 -5.97 8.42
C ARG A 139 -10.11 -6.88 8.64
N ARG A 140 -11.23 -6.54 8.00
CA ARG A 140 -12.49 -7.28 8.09
C ARG A 140 -13.20 -7.20 6.76
N VAL A 141 -13.78 -8.33 6.36
CA VAL A 141 -14.70 -8.42 5.24
C VAL A 141 -16.03 -8.87 5.82
N TYR A 142 -17.05 -8.04 5.66
CA TYR A 142 -18.41 -8.37 6.02
C TYR A 142 -19.07 -8.96 4.78
N ALA A 143 -19.04 -10.29 4.71
CA ALA A 143 -19.77 -11.08 3.72
C ALA A 143 -21.26 -11.17 4.12
N HIS A 144 -22.08 -11.83 3.29
CA HIS A 144 -23.52 -11.99 3.51
C HIS A 144 -24.36 -10.71 3.40
N ALA A 145 -23.80 -9.63 2.87
CA ALA A 145 -24.67 -8.57 2.35
C ALA A 145 -25.34 -8.98 1.02
N HIS A 146 -25.13 -10.22 0.54
CA HIS A 146 -25.81 -10.78 -0.63
C HIS A 146 -27.32 -10.93 -0.49
N ASP A 147 -27.85 -10.87 0.72
CA ASP A 147 -29.29 -10.81 0.97
C ASP A 147 -29.89 -9.46 0.55
N TYR A 148 -29.05 -8.46 0.33
CA TYR A 148 -29.41 -7.06 0.28
C TYR A 148 -28.62 -6.32 -0.81
N HIS A 149 -29.02 -5.07 -1.13
CA HIS A 149 -28.24 -4.15 -1.96
C HIS A 149 -27.76 -2.98 -1.11
N ILE A 150 -26.44 -2.85 -0.93
CA ILE A 150 -25.87 -1.79 -0.09
C ILE A 150 -25.79 -0.48 -0.87
N ASN A 151 -26.69 0.45 -0.54
CA ASN A 151 -26.70 1.79 -1.15
C ASN A 151 -25.80 2.77 -0.39
N SER A 152 -25.78 2.66 0.93
CA SER A 152 -24.90 3.49 1.76
C SER A 152 -24.56 2.91 3.11
N ILE A 153 -23.45 3.42 3.66
CA ILE A 153 -22.95 3.09 4.98
C ILE A 153 -22.76 4.34 5.83
N SER A 154 -23.06 4.19 7.12
CA SER A 154 -22.68 5.19 8.12
C SER A 154 -22.02 4.54 9.32
N ASN A 155 -21.09 5.30 9.91
CA ASN A 155 -20.28 4.86 11.04
C ASN A 155 -20.76 5.54 12.33
N ASN A 156 -20.94 4.76 13.40
CA ASN A 156 -21.06 5.30 14.75
C ASN A 156 -19.66 5.67 15.31
N ARG A 157 -19.59 6.57 16.29
CA ARG A 157 -18.38 7.15 16.92
C ARG A 157 -17.24 6.18 17.26
N SER A 158 -17.48 4.87 17.36
CA SER A 158 -16.48 3.87 17.75
C SER A 158 -16.17 2.81 16.68
N CYS A 159 -16.72 2.90 15.46
CA CYS A 159 -16.57 1.82 14.44
C CYS A 159 -16.98 0.43 14.96
N THR A 160 -17.85 0.40 15.98
CA THR A 160 -18.39 -0.82 16.58
C THR A 160 -19.66 -1.26 15.87
N TYR A 161 -20.48 -0.29 15.43
CA TYR A 161 -21.72 -0.52 14.71
C TYR A 161 -21.68 0.21 13.37
N ILE A 162 -22.04 -0.51 12.32
CA ILE A 162 -22.18 -0.01 10.96
C ILE A 162 -23.67 -0.03 10.64
N HIS A 163 -24.24 1.11 10.28
CA HIS A 163 -25.62 1.15 9.77
C HIS A 163 -25.59 1.05 8.25
N LEU A 164 -26.34 0.09 7.73
CA LEU A 164 -26.51 -0.17 6.30
C LEU A 164 -27.87 0.36 5.88
N ASN A 165 -27.89 1.24 4.87
CA ASN A 165 -29.12 1.52 4.17
C ASN A 165 -29.17 0.62 2.95
N VAL A 166 -30.12 -0.31 3.01
CA VAL A 166 -30.37 -1.30 1.98
C VAL A 166 -31.69 -0.99 1.30
N SER A 167 -31.76 -1.17 -0.02
CA SER A 167 -33.02 -1.22 -0.78
C SER A 167 -33.44 -2.67 -1.02
#